data_AF-A0A7K3ZKQ2-F1
#
_entry.id   AF-A0A7K3ZKQ2-F1
#
_cell.length_a   1.000
_cell.length_b   1.000
_cell.length_c   1.000
_cell.angle_alpha   90.00
_cell.angle_beta   90.00
_cell.angle_gamma   90.00
#
_symmetry.space_group_name_H-M   'P 1'
#
loop_
_entity.id
_entity.type
_entity.pdbx_description
1 polymer ?
#
loop_
_entity_poly.entity_id
_entity_poly.type
_entity_poly.pdbx_seq_one_letter_code
_entity_poly.pdbx_strand_id
1 'polypeptide(L)'
;MRHALDMISEGGLTIPGLTKRCMSDPDIRSNGKAASELAKKVATELSRTSPENRTAAVELDETSFLSSAAEFMTSELGFPIQVLSGDADGLYDPQGKSRAAVPGRPAIYLE
;
A
#
# COMPACT_ATOMS: atom_id res chain seq x y z
N MET A 1 -5.83 -4.95 0.38
CA MET A 1 -5.91 -5.14 -1.09
C MET A 1 -6.55 -6.47 -1.49
N ARG A 2 -6.28 -7.60 -0.82
CA ARG A 2 -6.86 -8.92 -1.14
C ARG A 2 -8.40 -8.94 -1.26
N HIS A 3 -9.13 -8.34 -0.30
CA HIS A 3 -10.59 -8.20 -0.42
C HIS A 3 -11.06 -7.51 -1.69
N ALA A 4 -10.28 -6.56 -2.23
CA ALA A 4 -10.63 -5.91 -3.48
C ALA A 4 -10.39 -6.82 -4.69
N LEU A 5 -9.34 -7.66 -4.68
CA LEU A 5 -9.15 -8.70 -5.70
C LEU A 5 -10.29 -9.71 -5.70
N ASP A 6 -10.69 -10.20 -4.53
CA ASP A 6 -11.83 -11.13 -4.40
C ASP A 6 -13.09 -10.53 -5.05
N MET A 7 -13.40 -9.27 -4.71
CA MET A 7 -14.55 -8.56 -5.28
C MET A 7 -14.43 -8.30 -6.79
N ILE A 8 -13.22 -8.13 -7.33
CA ILE A 8 -13.00 -8.03 -8.78
C ILE A 8 -13.33 -9.36 -9.45
N SER A 9 -12.86 -10.48 -8.89
CA SER A 9 -13.16 -11.83 -9.39
C SER A 9 -14.66 -12.14 -9.34
N GLU A 10 -15.36 -11.60 -8.35
CA GLU A 10 -16.83 -11.66 -8.21
C GLU A 10 -17.57 -10.66 -9.14
N GLY A 11 -16.86 -9.80 -9.88
CA GLY A 11 -17.42 -8.83 -10.83
C GLY A 11 -18.04 -7.57 -10.19
N GLY A 12 -17.76 -7.29 -8.91
CA GLY A 12 -18.52 -6.35 -8.08
C GLY A 12 -17.70 -5.32 -7.31
N LEU A 13 -16.48 -4.98 -7.74
CA LEU A 13 -15.66 -3.99 -7.03
C LEU A 13 -16.32 -2.60 -7.06
N THR A 14 -16.78 -2.14 -5.89
CA THR A 14 -17.31 -0.80 -5.66
C THR A 14 -16.74 -0.24 -4.37
N ILE A 15 -16.58 1.09 -4.28
CA ILE A 15 -16.08 1.75 -3.08
C ILE A 15 -16.96 1.43 -1.86
N PRO A 16 -18.31 1.58 -1.91
CA PRO A 16 -19.15 1.28 -0.76
C PRO A 16 -19.11 -0.20 -0.35
N GLY A 17 -19.04 -1.11 -1.32
CA GLY A 17 -18.95 -2.55 -1.08
C GLY A 17 -17.63 -2.92 -0.38
N LEU A 18 -16.51 -2.40 -0.87
CA LEU A 18 -15.20 -2.66 -0.28
C LEU A 18 -15.10 -2.07 1.13
N THR A 19 -15.56 -0.83 1.34
CA THR A 19 -15.58 -0.21 2.67
C THR A 19 -16.42 -1.05 3.64
N LYS A 20 -17.60 -1.51 3.23
CA LYS A 20 -18.45 -2.38 4.07
C LYS A 20 -17.73 -3.68 4.45
N ARG A 21 -17.05 -4.32 3.49
CA ARG A 21 -16.27 -5.56 3.71
C ARG A 21 -15.08 -5.33 4.65
N CYS A 22 -14.37 -4.21 4.54
CA CYS A 22 -13.31 -3.86 5.49
C CYS A 22 -13.87 -3.57 6.90
N MET A 23 -15.04 -2.92 6.99
CA MET A 23 -15.66 -2.57 8.28
C MET A 23 -16.33 -3.74 9.01
N SER A 24 -16.45 -4.93 8.40
CA SER A 24 -16.91 -6.12 9.12
C SER A 24 -15.85 -6.73 10.03
N ASP A 25 -14.57 -6.43 9.79
CA ASP A 25 -13.46 -6.85 10.62
C ASP A 25 -13.34 -5.92 11.86
N PRO A 26 -13.42 -6.45 13.09
CA PRO A 26 -13.28 -5.66 14.31
C PRO A 26 -11.96 -4.90 14.42
N ASP A 27 -10.85 -5.49 13.97
CA ASP A 27 -9.51 -4.91 14.09
C ASP A 27 -9.37 -3.72 13.15
N ILE A 28 -9.91 -3.82 11.93
CA ILE A 28 -9.94 -2.72 10.97
C ILE A 28 -10.93 -1.63 11.40
N ARG A 29 -12.09 -2.02 11.97
CA ARG A 29 -13.13 -1.10 12.44
C ARG A 29 -12.61 -0.14 13.51
N SER A 30 -11.67 -0.57 14.36
CA SER A 30 -11.00 0.29 15.35
C SER A 30 -10.41 1.56 14.71
N ASN A 31 -9.98 1.47 13.45
CA ASN A 31 -9.41 2.56 12.64
C ASN A 31 -10.32 2.95 11.46
N GLY A 32 -11.64 2.97 11.68
CA GLY A 32 -12.65 3.09 10.61
C GLY A 32 -12.46 4.24 9.62
N LYS A 33 -11.97 5.41 10.07
CA LYS A 33 -11.68 6.55 9.17
C LYS A 33 -10.54 6.23 8.21
N ALA A 34 -9.41 5.74 8.72
CA ALA A 34 -8.25 5.40 7.90
C ALA A 34 -8.57 4.23 6.94
N ALA A 35 -9.32 3.24 7.44
CA ALA A 35 -9.75 2.11 6.64
C ALA A 35 -10.69 2.51 5.48
N SER A 36 -11.63 3.45 5.72
CA SER A 36 -12.52 3.95 4.67
C SER A 36 -11.77 4.71 3.57
N GLU A 37 -10.81 5.55 3.95
CA GLU A 37 -9.94 6.25 3.00
C GLU A 37 -9.05 5.29 2.20
N LEU A 38 -8.48 4.29 2.87
CA LEU A 38 -7.67 3.26 2.21
C LEU A 38 -8.52 2.42 1.23
N ALA A 39 -9.72 2.00 1.63
CA ALA A 39 -10.63 1.25 0.76
C ALA A 39 -10.96 2.05 -0.51
N LYS A 40 -11.24 3.35 -0.38
CA LYS A 40 -11.46 4.25 -1.52
C LYS A 40 -10.24 4.31 -2.46
N LYS A 41 -9.04 4.47 -1.92
CA LYS A 41 -7.78 4.48 -2.70
C LYS A 41 -7.58 3.16 -3.44
N VAL A 42 -7.64 2.04 -2.73
CA VAL A 42 -7.45 0.69 -3.29
C VAL A 42 -8.46 0.38 -4.41
N ALA A 43 -9.75 0.68 -4.18
CA ALA A 43 -10.77 0.44 -5.20
C ALA A 43 -10.51 1.28 -6.47
N THR A 44 -10.12 2.55 -6.30
CA THR A 44 -9.80 3.44 -7.43
C THR A 44 -8.57 2.96 -8.20
N GLU A 45 -7.54 2.53 -7.49
CA GLU A 45 -6.26 2.11 -8.05
C GLU A 45 -6.39 0.80 -8.83
N LEU A 46 -6.93 -0.25 -8.21
CA LEU A 46 -7.11 -1.54 -8.88
C LEU A 46 -8.09 -1.48 -10.05
N SER A 47 -9.05 -0.54 -10.02
CA SER A 47 -9.92 -0.29 -11.18
C SER A 47 -9.15 0.23 -12.40
N ARG A 48 -8.04 0.95 -12.18
CA ARG A 48 -7.16 1.49 -13.23
C ARG A 48 -6.03 0.54 -13.62
N THR A 49 -5.62 -0.36 -12.72
CA THR A 49 -4.64 -1.41 -13.01
C THR A 49 -5.20 -2.41 -14.02
N SER A 50 -4.39 -2.77 -15.02
CA SER A 50 -4.79 -3.76 -16.03
C SER A 50 -5.04 -5.13 -15.39
N PRO A 51 -6.01 -5.92 -15.90
CA PRO A 51 -6.37 -7.20 -15.30
C PRO A 51 -5.17 -8.13 -15.08
N GLU A 52 -4.24 -8.22 -16.04
CA GLU A 52 -3.07 -9.09 -15.91
C GLU A 52 -2.09 -8.69 -14.80
N ASN A 53 -2.07 -7.41 -14.39
CA ASN A 53 -1.12 -6.88 -13.41
C ASN A 53 -1.69 -6.80 -11.98
N ARG A 54 -3.01 -6.97 -11.80
CA ARG A 54 -3.68 -6.80 -10.49
C ARG A 54 -3.18 -7.80 -9.45
N THR A 55 -3.08 -9.07 -9.80
CA THR A 55 -2.62 -10.11 -8.87
C THR A 55 -1.15 -9.90 -8.51
N ALA A 56 -0.31 -9.70 -9.52
CA ALA A 56 1.12 -9.44 -9.34
C ALA A 56 1.36 -8.23 -8.42
N ALA A 57 0.60 -7.15 -8.57
CA ALA A 57 0.71 -5.96 -7.73
C ALA A 57 0.35 -6.22 -6.25
N VAL A 58 -0.56 -7.15 -5.96
CA VAL A 58 -1.00 -7.43 -4.57
C VAL A 58 -0.17 -8.51 -3.90
N GLU A 59 0.44 -9.41 -4.67
CA GLU A 59 1.26 -10.51 -4.16
C GLU A 59 2.75 -10.16 -4.08
N LEU A 60 3.17 -9.02 -4.65
CA LEU A 60 4.53 -8.54 -4.61
C LEU A 60 5.01 -8.30 -3.17
N ASP A 61 6.16 -8.86 -2.82
CA ASP A 61 6.92 -8.45 -1.64
C ASP A 61 7.60 -7.10 -1.94
N GLU A 62 6.88 -6.01 -1.67
CA GLU A 62 7.32 -4.65 -1.94
C GLU A 62 8.64 -4.31 -1.23
N THR A 63 8.81 -4.74 0.03
CA THR A 63 10.01 -4.43 0.81
C THR A 63 11.24 -5.10 0.19
N SER A 64 11.15 -6.39 -0.14
CA SER A 64 12.25 -7.12 -0.79
C SER A 64 12.55 -6.55 -2.17
N PHE A 65 11.50 -6.27 -2.97
CA PHE A 65 11.64 -5.70 -4.31
C PHE A 65 12.35 -4.34 -4.28
N LEU A 66 11.86 -3.39 -3.46
CA LEU A 66 12.47 -2.07 -3.33
C LEU A 66 13.89 -2.14 -2.77
N SER A 67 14.14 -3.03 -1.80
CA SER A 67 15.48 -3.22 -1.22
C SER A 67 16.48 -3.70 -2.27
N SER A 68 16.07 -4.61 -3.16
CA SER A 68 16.92 -5.09 -4.25
C SER A 68 17.30 -4.00 -5.26
N ALA A 69 16.45 -2.96 -5.40
CA ALA A 69 16.70 -1.82 -6.27
C ALA A 69 17.44 -0.66 -5.58
N ALA A 70 17.71 -0.73 -4.27
CA ALA A 70 18.25 0.39 -3.51
C ALA A 70 19.63 0.84 -3.99
N GLU A 71 20.51 -0.11 -4.37
CA GLU A 71 21.84 0.20 -4.90
C GLU A 71 21.75 0.94 -6.25
N PHE A 72 20.89 0.47 -7.15
CA PHE A 72 20.64 1.13 -8.43
C PHE A 72 20.07 2.53 -8.25
N MET A 73 19.06 2.69 -7.38
CA MET A 73 18.50 4.01 -7.11
C MET A 73 19.54 4.94 -6.49
N THR A 74 20.40 4.43 -5.60
CA THR A 74 21.49 5.20 -4.99
C THR A 74 22.50 5.67 -6.05
N SER A 75 22.85 4.82 -7.02
CA SER A 75 23.79 5.19 -8.08
C SER A 75 23.20 6.21 -9.05
N GLU A 76 21.93 6.05 -9.43
CA GLU A 76 21.27 6.95 -10.39
C GLU A 76 20.92 8.31 -9.78
N LEU A 77 20.50 8.33 -8.53
CA LEU A 77 20.04 9.55 -7.87
C LEU A 77 21.16 10.30 -7.14
N GLY A 78 22.29 9.65 -6.87
CA GLY A 78 23.47 10.26 -6.26
C GLY A 78 23.34 10.54 -4.76
N PHE A 79 22.35 9.95 -4.09
CA PHE A 79 22.17 10.02 -2.64
C PHE A 79 21.88 8.64 -2.04
N PRO A 80 22.32 8.36 -0.80
CA PRO A 80 22.04 7.09 -0.14
C PRO A 80 20.53 6.85 0.00
N ILE A 81 20.07 5.65 -0.37
CA ILE A 81 18.68 5.24 -0.24
C ILE A 81 18.56 4.09 0.75
N GLN A 82 17.61 4.22 1.67
CA GLN A 82 17.26 3.19 2.64
C GLN A 82 15.79 2.84 2.49
N VAL A 83 15.50 1.54 2.42
CA VAL A 83 14.13 1.02 2.39
C VAL A 83 13.82 0.48 3.78
N LEU A 84 12.81 1.04 4.42
CA LEU A 84 12.41 0.72 5.78
C LEU A 84 10.93 0.31 5.79
N SER A 85 10.58 -0.63 6.66
CA SER A 85 9.16 -0.94 6.92
C SER A 85 8.53 0.17 7.73
N GLY A 86 7.33 0.62 7.34
CA GLY A 86 6.58 1.64 8.06
C GLY A 86 6.16 1.20 9.47
N ASP A 87 6.14 -0.10 9.72
CA ASP A 87 5.77 -0.72 11.00
C ASP A 87 7.00 -1.17 11.81
N ALA A 88 8.21 -0.80 11.39
CA ALA A 88 9.44 -1.20 12.09
C ALA A 88 9.57 -0.53 13.47
N ASP A 89 9.93 -1.31 14.48
CA ASP A 89 10.29 -0.78 15.79
C ASP A 89 11.52 0.13 15.70
N GLY A 90 11.44 1.32 16.30
CA GLY A 90 12.53 2.28 16.29
C GLY A 90 12.78 2.95 14.93
N LEU A 91 11.78 2.96 14.04
CA LEU A 91 11.84 3.66 12.75
C LEU A 91 12.25 5.13 12.94
N TYR A 92 13.33 5.54 12.27
CA TYR A 92 13.73 6.94 12.17
C TYR A 92 12.82 7.65 11.17
N ASP A 93 11.78 8.32 11.66
CA ASP A 93 10.83 9.10 10.86
C ASP A 93 10.52 10.46 11.52
N PRO A 94 11.45 11.43 11.48
CA PRO A 94 11.29 12.72 12.15
C PRO A 94 10.06 13.52 11.70
N GLN A 95 9.62 13.31 10.46
CA GLN A 95 8.45 13.99 9.88
C GLN A 95 7.17 13.16 9.91
N GLY A 96 7.18 11.94 10.47
CA GLY A 96 6.01 11.07 10.54
C GLY A 96 5.45 10.67 9.16
N LYS A 97 6.29 10.63 8.12
CA LYS A 97 5.93 10.31 6.73
C LYS A 97 5.39 8.89 6.58
N SER A 98 5.83 7.95 7.40
CA SER A 98 5.38 6.54 7.43
C SER A 98 3.85 6.41 7.51
N ARG A 99 3.19 7.30 8.27
CA ARG A 99 1.73 7.30 8.44
C ARG A 99 0.95 7.57 7.15
N ALA A 100 1.59 8.15 6.14
CA ALA A 100 0.99 8.40 4.84
C ALA A 100 1.26 7.28 3.83
N ALA A 101 2.18 6.35 4.14
CA ALA A 101 2.49 5.21 3.30
C ALA A 101 1.29 4.25 3.25
N VAL A 102 1.05 3.68 2.07
CA VAL A 102 0.08 2.61 1.87
C VAL A 102 0.69 1.60 0.89
N PRO A 103 0.24 0.33 0.87
CA PRO A 103 0.73 -0.65 -0.10
C PRO A 103 0.65 -0.12 -1.55
N GLY A 104 1.71 -0.33 -2.32
CA GLY A 104 1.90 0.20 -3.68
C GLY A 104 2.28 1.68 -3.75
N ARG A 105 2.26 2.41 -2.62
CA ARG A 105 2.57 3.84 -2.55
C ARG A 105 3.40 4.13 -1.28
N PRO A 106 4.71 3.81 -1.30
CA PRO A 106 5.59 4.09 -0.18
C PRO A 106 5.68 5.61 0.05
N ALA A 107 5.85 6.00 1.31
CA ALA A 107 6.17 7.38 1.65
C ALA A 107 7.68 7.62 1.52
N ILE A 108 8.04 8.80 1.03
CA ILE A 108 9.45 9.20 0.87
C ILE A 108 9.75 10.31 1.89
N TYR A 109 10.85 10.11 2.61
CA TYR A 109 11.47 11.11 3.48
C TYR A 109 12.82 11.49 2.89
N LEU A 110 13.10 12.79 2.81
CA LEU A 110 14.36 13.35 2.33
C LEU A 110 14.81 14.38 3.35
N GLU A 111 16.09 14.35 3.70
CA GLU A 111 16.77 15.25 4.63
C GLU A 111 18.16 15.64 4.12
#